data_AF-A0A258BR33-F1
#
_entry.id   AF-A0A258BR33-F1
#
_cell.length_a   1.000
_cell.length_b   1.000
_cell.length_c   1.000
_cell.angle_alpha   90.00
_cell.angle_beta   90.00
_cell.angle_gamma   90.00
#
_symmetry.space_group_name_H-M   'P 1'
#
loop_
_entity.id
_entity.type
_entity.pdbx_description
1 polymer ?
#
loop_
_entity_poly.entity_id
_entity_poly.type
_entity_poly.pdbx_seq_one_letter_code
_entity_poly.pdbx_strand_id
1 'polypeptide(L)'
;MIVCRFLFGAGEAGGFPNIAKMFSVWLPEREHGVAQGITWMAARWGGAFTPLLVVWILGFVSWRNTFVLFAGLGVVWALCFYVWFRDNPKDHKGVNAAECELLEEAQKNLSGGHASIPWKRLFTTKSVLLLWVYYFCISYVWYFYITWMPKYMELELKMDMKDTWTSILNGLPLFLGGIGCFIGGVVARRMSAKSTSLSRARRTIGVLGMLAAGGMIILATTLNNPTYAMLALGFSGFFND
;
A
#
# COMPACT_ATOMS: atom_id res chain seq x y z
N MET A 1 24.52 5.80 13.19
CA MET A 1 23.05 5.63 13.06
C MET A 1 22.48 6.37 11.84
N ILE A 2 22.76 7.67 11.65
CA ILE A 2 22.22 8.47 10.53
C ILE A 2 22.63 7.92 9.16
N VAL A 3 23.92 7.61 8.96
CA VAL A 3 24.42 7.03 7.70
C VAL A 3 23.73 5.71 7.37
N CYS A 4 23.57 4.81 8.36
CA CYS A 4 22.88 3.54 8.15
C CYS A 4 21.41 3.75 7.73
N ARG A 5 20.71 4.71 8.35
CA ARG A 5 19.33 5.07 7.95
C ARG A 5 19.24 5.65 6.55
N PHE A 6 20.21 6.48 6.18
CA PHE A 6 20.31 7.03 4.83
C PHE A 6 20.50 5.92 3.79
N LEU A 7 21.46 5.01 4.01
CA LEU A 7 21.71 3.88 3.12
C LEU A 7 20.51 2.94 3.02
N PHE A 8 19.84 2.69 4.14
CA PHE A 8 18.62 1.89 4.16
C PHE A 8 17.51 2.52 3.32
N GLY A 9 17.22 3.81 3.52
CA GLY A 9 16.21 4.52 2.72
C GLY A 9 16.59 4.61 1.23
N ALA A 10 17.88 4.81 0.92
CA ALA A 10 18.36 4.82 -0.46
C ALA A 10 18.17 3.45 -1.16
N GLY A 11 18.36 2.35 -0.43
CA GLY A 11 18.13 1.00 -0.94
C GLY A 11 16.64 0.71 -1.19
N GLU A 12 15.75 1.14 -0.29
CA GLU A 12 14.31 0.89 -0.40
C GLU A 12 13.61 1.80 -1.43
N ALA A 13 14.19 2.96 -1.76
CA ALA A 13 13.58 3.96 -2.64
C ALA A 13 13.19 3.40 -4.04
N GLY A 14 13.93 2.40 -4.54
CA GLY A 14 13.65 1.77 -5.82
C GLY A 14 12.47 0.79 -5.82
N GLY A 15 11.94 0.40 -4.65
CA GLY A 15 10.93 -0.65 -4.52
C GLY A 15 9.64 -0.36 -5.30
N PHE A 16 8.93 0.70 -4.95
CA PHE A 16 7.65 1.04 -5.58
C PHE A 16 7.75 1.38 -7.09
N PRO A 17 8.76 2.14 -7.56
CA PRO A 17 8.96 2.36 -8.99
C PRO A 17 9.19 1.06 -9.77
N ASN A 18 9.98 0.13 -9.23
CA ASN A 18 10.24 -1.16 -9.87
C ASN A 18 8.99 -2.05 -9.90
N ILE A 19 8.17 -2.05 -8.84
CA ILE A 19 6.88 -2.75 -8.84
C ILE A 19 5.94 -2.17 -9.90
N ALA A 20 5.87 -0.84 -10.02
CA ALA A 20 5.06 -0.20 -11.05
C ALA A 20 5.53 -0.57 -12.47
N LYS A 21 6.85 -0.61 -12.69
CA LYS A 21 7.42 -1.08 -13.96
C LYS A 21 7.09 -2.55 -14.21
N MET A 22 7.25 -3.41 -13.20
CA MET A 22 6.89 -4.83 -13.28
C MET A 22 5.43 -5.00 -13.72
N PHE A 23 4.48 -4.28 -13.14
CA PHE A 23 3.08 -4.35 -13.56
C PHE A 23 2.86 -3.97 -15.01
N SER A 24 3.54 -2.93 -15.50
CA SER A 24 3.44 -2.53 -16.90
C SER A 24 3.96 -3.57 -17.90
N VAL A 25 4.80 -4.50 -17.44
CA VAL A 25 5.46 -5.51 -18.29
C VAL A 25 4.83 -6.89 -18.14
N TRP A 26 4.53 -7.29 -16.92
CA TRP A 26 4.08 -8.63 -16.56
C TRP A 26 2.57 -8.79 -16.47
N LEU A 27 1.80 -7.69 -16.49
CA LEU A 27 0.36 -7.72 -16.33
C LEU A 27 -0.37 -6.94 -17.43
N PRO A 28 -1.50 -7.47 -17.93
CA PRO A 28 -2.42 -6.68 -18.76
C PRO A 28 -2.98 -5.47 -18.00
N GLU A 29 -3.25 -4.35 -18.69
CA GLU A 29 -3.71 -3.10 -18.06
C GLU A 29 -4.97 -3.26 -17.19
N ARG A 30 -5.86 -4.18 -17.59
CA ARG A 30 -7.10 -4.51 -16.86
C ARG A 30 -6.85 -5.11 -15.47
N GLU A 31 -5.66 -5.64 -15.22
CA GLU A 31 -5.29 -6.33 -13.97
C GLU A 31 -4.47 -5.45 -13.02
N HIS A 32 -3.93 -4.32 -13.51
CA HIS A 32 -3.08 -3.41 -12.73
C HIS A 32 -3.75 -2.95 -11.44
N GLY A 33 -5.06 -2.67 -11.47
CA GLY A 33 -5.80 -2.24 -10.28
C GLY A 33 -5.87 -3.28 -9.17
N VAL A 34 -6.00 -4.57 -9.51
CA VAL A 34 -6.01 -5.66 -8.52
C VAL A 34 -4.61 -5.89 -7.98
N ALA A 35 -3.60 -5.91 -8.86
CA ALA A 35 -2.22 -6.11 -8.45
C ALA A 35 -1.71 -4.98 -7.54
N GLN A 36 -2.10 -3.74 -7.82
CA GLN A 36 -1.82 -2.59 -6.97
C GLN A 36 -2.53 -2.72 -5.61
N GLY A 37 -3.80 -3.14 -5.59
CA GLY A 37 -4.53 -3.41 -4.34
C GLY A 37 -3.87 -4.49 -3.48
N ILE A 38 -3.42 -5.59 -4.08
CA ILE A 38 -2.68 -6.66 -3.39
C ILE A 38 -1.36 -6.13 -2.81
N THR A 39 -0.63 -5.31 -3.56
CA THR A 39 0.65 -4.74 -3.11
C THR A 39 0.45 -3.83 -1.89
N TRP A 40 -0.54 -2.95 -1.93
CA TRP A 40 -0.83 -2.07 -0.79
C TRP A 40 -1.36 -2.85 0.41
N MET A 41 -2.20 -3.86 0.20
CA MET A 41 -2.62 -4.80 1.26
C MET A 41 -1.40 -5.45 1.92
N ALA A 42 -0.49 -6.02 1.12
CA ALA A 42 0.73 -6.64 1.63
C ALA A 42 1.62 -5.64 2.39
N ALA A 43 1.74 -4.40 1.91
CA ALA A 43 2.48 -3.34 2.60
C ALA A 43 1.88 -3.00 3.97
N ARG A 44 0.54 -2.88 4.07
CA ARG A 44 -0.14 -2.60 5.34
C ARG A 44 -0.06 -3.75 6.33
N TRP A 45 -0.27 -4.97 5.86
CA TRP A 45 -0.14 -6.15 6.69
C TRP A 45 1.31 -6.39 7.11
N GLY A 46 2.29 -6.15 6.24
CA GLY A 46 3.70 -6.14 6.59
C GLY A 46 3.98 -5.18 7.75
N GLY A 47 3.48 -3.95 7.67
CA GLY A 47 3.60 -2.96 8.75
C GLY A 47 2.88 -3.36 10.06
N ALA A 48 1.74 -4.04 9.98
CA ALA A 48 0.98 -4.47 11.15
C ALA A 48 1.60 -5.70 11.86
N PHE A 49 2.08 -6.68 11.09
CA PHE A 49 2.61 -7.93 11.64
C PHE A 49 4.09 -7.84 12.03
N THR A 50 4.90 -7.00 11.36
CA THR A 50 6.35 -6.90 11.63
C THR A 50 6.66 -6.55 13.10
N PRO A 51 6.01 -5.56 13.75
CA PRO A 51 6.27 -5.26 15.15
C PRO A 51 6.01 -6.45 16.09
N LEU A 52 4.93 -7.20 15.85
CA LEU A 52 4.59 -8.39 16.64
C LEU A 52 5.65 -9.48 16.49
N LEU A 53 6.10 -9.72 15.25
CA LEU A 53 7.16 -10.67 14.95
C LEU A 53 8.49 -10.26 15.61
N VAL A 54 8.83 -8.96 15.56
CA VAL A 54 10.04 -8.41 16.19
C VAL A 54 10.00 -8.61 17.72
N VAL A 55 8.88 -8.28 18.38
CA VAL A 55 8.71 -8.47 19.83
C VAL A 55 8.85 -9.94 20.21
N TRP A 56 8.25 -10.85 19.43
CA TRP A 56 8.37 -12.28 19.64
C TRP A 56 9.83 -12.76 19.53
N ILE A 57 10.57 -12.34 18.48
CA ILE A 57 11.98 -12.70 18.28
C ILE A 57 12.86 -12.14 19.41
N LEU A 58 12.60 -10.91 19.87
CA LEU A 58 13.33 -10.31 20.99
C LEU A 58 13.20 -11.10 22.31
N GLY A 59 12.19 -11.97 22.44
CA GLY A 59 12.08 -12.90 23.56
C GLY A 59 13.13 -14.02 23.55
N PHE A 60 13.75 -14.30 22.40
CA PHE A 60 14.72 -15.39 22.24
C PHE A 60 16.14 -14.88 21.97
N VAL A 61 16.29 -13.72 21.32
CA VAL A 61 17.59 -13.18 20.92
C VAL A 61 17.73 -11.69 21.24
N SER A 62 18.98 -11.23 21.34
CA SER A 62 19.27 -9.82 21.54
C SER A 62 18.81 -8.96 20.35
N TRP A 63 18.53 -7.68 20.60
CA TRP A 63 18.10 -6.73 19.58
C TRP A 63 19.07 -6.65 18.38
N ARG A 64 20.37 -6.80 18.60
CA ARG A 64 21.38 -6.80 17.52
C ARG A 64 21.18 -8.00 16.60
N ASN A 65 20.95 -9.18 17.18
CA ASN A 65 20.77 -10.41 16.43
C ASN A 65 19.42 -10.42 15.68
N THR A 66 18.39 -9.76 16.21
CA THR A 66 17.13 -9.53 15.48
C THR A 66 17.38 -8.80 14.16
N PHE A 67 18.18 -7.73 14.16
CA PHE A 67 18.54 -7.03 12.91
C PHE A 67 19.32 -7.92 11.94
N VAL A 68 20.26 -8.72 12.45
CA VAL A 68 21.05 -9.65 11.61
C VAL A 68 20.14 -10.71 10.99
N LEU A 69 19.17 -11.24 11.73
CA LEU A 69 18.21 -12.22 11.23
C LEU A 69 17.34 -11.65 10.09
N PHE A 70 16.77 -10.45 10.27
CA PHE A 70 15.97 -9.81 9.23
C PHE A 70 16.80 -9.43 8.01
N ALA A 71 18.04 -8.96 8.21
CA ALA A 71 18.96 -8.70 7.11
C ALA A 71 19.28 -9.99 6.34
N GLY A 72 19.56 -11.10 7.03
CA GLY A 72 19.79 -12.41 6.43
C GLY A 72 18.59 -12.91 5.63
N LEU A 73 17.38 -12.81 6.19
CA LEU A 73 16.15 -13.16 5.49
C LEU A 73 15.97 -12.35 4.21
N GLY A 74 16.25 -11.04 4.27
CA GLY A 74 16.21 -10.16 3.09
C GLY A 74 17.22 -10.56 2.01
N VAL A 75 18.45 -10.91 2.39
CA VAL A 75 19.48 -11.39 1.44
C VAL A 75 19.06 -12.71 0.80
N VAL A 76 18.56 -13.66 1.58
CA VAL A 76 18.07 -14.95 1.06
C VAL A 76 16.93 -14.72 0.07
N TRP A 77 15.96 -13.86 0.42
CA TRP A 77 14.87 -13.51 -0.48
C TRP A 77 15.37 -12.82 -1.76
N ALA A 78 16.32 -11.89 -1.66
CA ALA A 78 16.89 -11.22 -2.83
C ALA A 78 17.60 -12.19 -3.78
N LEU A 79 18.33 -13.17 -3.24
CA LEU A 79 18.98 -14.22 -4.04
C LEU A 79 17.94 -15.13 -4.73
N CYS A 80 16.94 -15.59 -3.98
CA CYS A 80 15.83 -16.37 -4.54
C CYS A 80 15.11 -15.62 -5.65
N PHE A 81 14.80 -14.33 -5.42
CA PHE A 81 14.14 -13.47 -6.39
C PHE A 81 15.02 -13.24 -7.63
N TYR A 82 16.33 -13.03 -7.48
CA TYR A 82 17.26 -12.86 -8.61
C TYR A 82 17.36 -14.11 -9.50
N VAL A 83 17.34 -15.30 -8.90
CA VAL A 83 17.38 -16.57 -9.65
C VAL A 83 16.04 -16.82 -10.36
N TRP A 84 14.94 -16.49 -9.71
CA TRP A 84 13.59 -16.79 -10.20
C TRP A 84 13.04 -15.77 -11.19
N PHE A 85 13.15 -14.47 -10.88
CA PHE A 85 12.51 -13.41 -11.64
C PHE A 85 13.31 -13.02 -12.90
N ARG A 86 12.59 -12.63 -13.96
CA ARG A 86 13.15 -12.15 -15.22
C ARG A 86 12.45 -10.87 -15.65
N ASP A 87 13.21 -9.95 -16.20
CA ASP A 87 12.67 -8.64 -16.61
C ASP A 87 11.70 -8.78 -17.80
N ASN A 88 11.97 -9.74 -18.70
CA ASN A 88 11.09 -10.05 -19.82
C ASN A 88 10.33 -11.36 -19.54
N PRO A 89 8.99 -11.35 -19.60
CA PRO A 89 8.17 -12.55 -19.48
C PRO A 89 8.58 -13.67 -20.45
N LYS A 90 9.09 -13.32 -21.63
CA LYS A 90 9.57 -14.28 -22.65
C LYS A 90 10.76 -15.13 -22.20
N ASP A 91 11.58 -14.60 -21.30
CA ASP A 91 12.78 -15.29 -20.82
C ASP A 91 12.48 -16.20 -19.62
N HIS A 92 11.23 -16.17 -19.12
CA HIS A 92 10.83 -16.94 -17.95
C HIS A 92 10.27 -18.30 -18.35
N LYS A 93 10.90 -19.37 -17.85
CA LYS A 93 10.59 -20.78 -18.21
C LYS A 93 9.14 -21.20 -17.93
N GLY A 94 8.44 -20.50 -17.04
CA GLY A 94 7.06 -20.81 -16.65
C GLY A 94 5.99 -20.10 -17.47
N VAL A 95 6.34 -19.23 -18.42
CA VAL A 95 5.36 -18.45 -19.20
C VAL A 95 5.01 -19.20 -20.49
N ASN A 96 3.72 -19.36 -20.76
CA ASN A 96 3.24 -20.02 -21.99
C ASN A 96 3.11 -19.03 -23.16
N ALA A 97 3.06 -19.55 -24.39
CA ALA A 97 2.86 -18.76 -25.62
C ALA A 97 1.56 -17.94 -25.57
N ALA A 98 0.46 -18.51 -25.06
CA ALA A 98 -0.82 -17.81 -24.92
C ALA A 98 -0.75 -16.64 -23.91
N GLU A 99 0.09 -16.72 -22.88
CA GLU A 99 0.29 -15.62 -21.93
C GLU A 99 1.18 -14.53 -22.54
N CYS A 100 2.15 -14.91 -23.36
CA CYS A 100 2.96 -13.96 -24.12
C CYS A 100 2.12 -13.13 -25.10
N GLU A 101 1.12 -13.75 -25.76
CA GLU A 101 0.19 -13.04 -26.65
C GLU A 101 -0.60 -11.96 -25.93
N LEU A 102 -1.06 -12.22 -24.70
CA LEU A 102 -1.76 -11.24 -23.87
C LEU A 102 -0.89 -10.02 -23.48
N LEU A 103 0.43 -10.15 -23.59
CA LEU A 103 1.41 -9.14 -23.21
C LEU A 103 2.07 -8.44 -24.42
N GLU A 104 1.66 -8.74 -25.65
CA GLU A 104 2.26 -8.14 -26.85
C GLU A 104 2.22 -6.60 -26.84
N GLU A 105 1.11 -6.03 -26.37
CA GLU A 105 0.93 -4.58 -26.29
C GLU A 105 1.83 -3.94 -25.21
N ALA A 106 2.00 -4.63 -24.07
CA ALA A 106 2.96 -4.26 -23.03
C ALA A 106 4.42 -4.35 -23.53
N GLN A 107 4.73 -5.34 -24.37
CA GLN A 107 6.06 -5.53 -24.97
C GLN A 107 6.38 -4.48 -26.05
N LYS A 108 5.39 -3.97 -26.78
CA LYS A 108 5.57 -2.82 -27.69
C LYS A 108 6.00 -1.56 -26.94
N ASN A 109 5.48 -1.35 -25.73
CA ASN A 109 5.86 -0.22 -24.87
C ASN A 109 7.26 -0.36 -24.26
N LEU A 110 7.81 -1.57 -24.18
CA LEU A 110 9.18 -1.85 -23.73
C LEU A 110 10.24 -1.59 -24.81
N SER A 111 9.88 -1.79 -26.08
CA SER A 111 10.79 -1.66 -27.22
C SER A 111 10.90 -0.21 -27.74
N GLY A 112 9.97 0.67 -27.36
CA GLY A 112 10.17 2.12 -27.47
C GLY A 112 11.21 2.56 -26.43
N GLY A 113 12.37 3.05 -26.86
CA GLY A 113 13.46 3.49 -25.98
C GLY A 113 13.07 4.58 -24.97
N HIS A 114 14.05 5.13 -24.24
CA HIS A 114 13.84 6.20 -23.26
C HIS A 114 13.29 7.47 -23.92
N ALA A 115 11.96 7.53 -24.10
CA ALA A 115 11.30 8.71 -24.63
C ALA A 115 11.54 9.89 -23.67
N SER A 116 11.86 11.06 -24.24
CA SER A 116 12.09 12.27 -23.45
C SER A 116 10.86 12.58 -22.61
N ILE A 117 11.00 12.46 -21.28
CA ILE A 117 9.89 12.70 -20.35
C ILE A 117 9.51 14.19 -20.45
N PRO A 118 8.27 14.54 -20.82
CA PRO A 118 7.86 15.93 -20.97
C PRO A 118 7.57 16.53 -19.59
N TRP A 119 8.62 16.85 -18.82
CA TRP A 119 8.55 17.40 -17.46
C TRP A 119 7.59 18.59 -17.36
N LYS A 120 7.67 19.54 -18.30
CA LYS A 120 6.76 20.70 -18.32
C LYS A 120 5.29 20.29 -18.38
N ARG A 121 4.96 19.25 -19.15
CA ARG A 121 3.58 18.75 -19.27
C ARG A 121 3.10 18.08 -17.99
N LEU A 122 3.97 17.38 -17.26
CA LEU A 122 3.64 16.81 -15.94
C LEU A 122 3.21 17.90 -14.95
N PHE A 123 3.98 19.00 -14.84
CA PHE A 123 3.65 20.11 -13.95
C PHE A 123 2.47 20.99 -14.41
N THR A 124 2.12 20.95 -15.70
CA THR A 124 1.02 21.78 -16.25
C THR A 124 -0.31 21.02 -16.34
N THR A 125 -0.28 19.69 -16.28
CA THR A 125 -1.49 18.87 -16.46
C THR A 125 -2.34 18.89 -15.19
N LYS A 126 -3.55 19.46 -15.28
CA LYS A 126 -4.50 19.56 -14.15
C LYS A 126 -4.75 18.23 -13.44
N SER A 127 -4.84 17.11 -14.17
CA SER A 127 -5.06 15.79 -13.58
C SER A 127 -3.92 15.33 -12.67
N VAL A 128 -2.66 15.67 -13.01
CA VAL A 128 -1.49 15.33 -12.18
C VAL A 128 -1.45 16.19 -10.93
N LEU A 129 -1.71 17.50 -11.09
CA LEU A 129 -1.78 18.43 -9.95
C LEU A 129 -2.88 18.03 -8.95
N LEU A 130 -4.07 17.66 -9.45
CA LEU A 130 -5.16 17.17 -8.60
C LEU A 130 -4.80 15.85 -7.90
N LEU A 131 -4.07 14.97 -8.57
CA LEU A 131 -3.54 13.73 -7.96
C LEU A 131 -2.54 14.04 -6.83
N TRP A 132 -1.69 15.06 -6.96
CA TRP A 132 -0.78 15.47 -5.89
C TRP A 132 -1.51 16.03 -4.68
N VAL A 133 -2.49 16.90 -4.90
CA VAL A 133 -3.33 17.42 -3.80
C VAL A 133 -4.07 16.28 -3.10
N TYR A 134 -4.66 15.37 -3.87
CA TYR A 134 -5.29 14.17 -3.33
C TYR A 134 -4.30 13.33 -2.49
N TYR A 135 -3.10 13.05 -3.02
CA TYR A 135 -2.09 12.25 -2.34
C TYR A 135 -1.57 12.93 -1.06
N PHE A 136 -1.46 14.26 -1.07
CA PHE A 136 -1.11 15.04 0.10
C PHE A 136 -2.18 14.90 1.21
N CYS A 137 -3.47 15.04 0.85
CA CYS A 137 -4.57 14.90 1.79
C CYS A 137 -4.65 13.50 2.40
N ILE A 138 -4.55 12.45 1.58
CA ILE A 138 -4.59 11.07 2.10
C ILE A 138 -3.36 10.72 2.94
N SER A 139 -2.19 11.25 2.59
CA SER A 139 -0.96 11.05 3.37
C SER A 139 -1.09 11.63 4.78
N TYR A 140 -1.74 12.78 4.93
CA TYR A 140 -1.98 13.38 6.24
C TYR A 140 -2.81 12.46 7.15
N VAL A 141 -3.91 11.92 6.62
CA VAL A 141 -4.77 10.95 7.35
C VAL A 141 -3.98 9.69 7.72
N TRP A 142 -3.13 9.21 6.80
CA TRP A 142 -2.28 8.04 7.08
C TRP A 142 -1.28 8.28 8.22
N TYR A 143 -0.59 9.43 8.21
CA TYR A 143 0.32 9.79 9.29
C TYR A 143 -0.39 9.96 10.63
N PHE A 144 -1.61 10.47 10.63
CA PHE A 144 -2.44 10.53 11.84
C PHE A 144 -2.64 9.13 12.45
N TYR A 145 -3.02 8.13 11.64
CA TYR A 145 -3.23 6.76 12.12
C TYR A 145 -1.98 6.12 12.74
N ILE A 146 -0.79 6.45 12.25
CA ILE A 146 0.45 5.84 12.75
C ILE A 146 1.03 6.57 13.96
N THR A 147 0.98 7.90 13.96
CA THR A 147 1.74 8.72 14.93
C THR A 147 0.88 9.29 16.04
N TRP A 148 -0.34 9.72 15.73
CA TRP A 148 -1.23 10.40 16.67
C TRP A 148 -2.32 9.51 17.22
N MET A 149 -2.69 8.44 16.51
CA MET A 149 -3.70 7.49 16.97
C MET A 149 -3.46 6.95 18.38
N PRO A 150 -2.26 6.48 18.76
CA PRO A 150 -2.06 5.96 20.11
C PRO A 150 -2.24 7.06 21.17
N LYS A 151 -1.76 8.29 20.86
CA LYS A 151 -1.93 9.45 21.74
C LYS A 151 -3.39 9.87 21.87
N TYR A 152 -4.16 9.83 20.79
CA TYR A 152 -5.59 10.15 20.81
C TYR A 152 -6.34 9.17 21.72
N MET A 153 -6.03 7.88 21.62
CA MET A 153 -6.64 6.88 22.49
C MET A 153 -6.27 7.08 23.98
N GLU A 154 -5.04 7.50 24.26
CA GLU A 154 -4.55 7.70 25.64
C GLU A 154 -5.11 8.99 26.25
N LEU A 155 -5.05 10.10 25.52
CA LEU A 155 -5.39 11.43 26.04
C LEU A 155 -6.90 11.71 26.00
N GLU A 156 -7.56 11.40 24.88
CA GLU A 156 -8.97 11.73 24.67
C GLU A 156 -9.88 10.59 25.10
N LEU A 157 -9.59 9.36 24.64
CA LEU A 157 -10.41 8.19 24.98
C LEU A 157 -10.07 7.58 26.35
N LYS A 158 -9.04 8.09 27.03
CA LYS A 158 -8.57 7.65 28.36
C LYS A 158 -8.37 6.14 28.47
N MET A 159 -7.94 5.50 27.37
CA MET A 159 -7.70 4.07 27.32
C MET A 159 -6.31 3.74 27.83
N ASP A 160 -6.17 2.69 28.63
CA ASP A 160 -4.86 2.20 29.05
C ASP A 160 -4.16 1.50 27.86
N MET A 161 -3.03 2.06 27.44
CA MET A 161 -2.20 1.52 26.36
C MET A 161 -1.55 0.17 26.71
N LYS A 162 -1.46 -0.17 28.01
CA LYS A 162 -0.93 -1.46 28.45
C LYS A 162 -1.95 -2.58 28.30
N ASP A 163 -3.23 -2.26 28.11
CA ASP A 163 -4.23 -3.26 27.84
C ASP A 163 -4.03 -3.85 26.44
N THR A 164 -4.09 -5.18 26.38
CA THR A 164 -3.98 -5.93 25.12
C THR A 164 -5.12 -5.56 24.18
N TRP A 165 -6.30 -5.25 24.71
CA TRP A 165 -7.45 -4.83 23.92
C TRP A 165 -7.22 -3.49 23.21
N THR A 166 -6.65 -2.50 23.91
CA THR A 166 -6.27 -1.20 23.34
C THR A 166 -5.24 -1.34 22.22
N SER A 167 -4.27 -2.24 22.38
CA SER A 167 -3.26 -2.52 21.35
C SER A 167 -3.87 -3.13 20.08
N ILE A 168 -4.85 -4.03 20.22
CA ILE A 168 -5.59 -4.60 19.08
C ILE A 168 -6.39 -3.49 18.36
N LEU A 169 -7.07 -2.63 19.11
CA LEU A 169 -7.86 -1.53 18.54
C LEU A 169 -6.99 -0.52 17.79
N ASN A 170 -5.77 -0.25 18.27
CA ASN A 170 -4.83 0.63 17.59
C ASN A 170 -4.34 0.05 16.25
N GLY A 171 -4.19 -1.28 16.16
CA GLY A 171 -3.85 -1.96 14.90
C GLY A 171 -5.01 -2.07 13.90
N LEU A 172 -6.24 -1.83 14.35
CA LEU A 172 -7.45 -2.06 13.56
C LEU A 172 -7.54 -1.21 12.28
N PRO A 173 -7.22 0.11 12.26
CA PRO A 173 -7.26 0.89 11.02
C PRO A 173 -6.27 0.40 9.96
N LEU A 174 -5.07 -0.03 10.36
CA LEU A 174 -4.07 -0.60 9.45
C LEU A 174 -4.53 -1.95 8.89
N PHE A 175 -5.12 -2.80 9.74
CA PHE A 175 -5.62 -4.11 9.34
C PHE A 175 -6.82 -4.00 8.39
N LEU A 176 -7.83 -3.22 8.76
CA LEU A 176 -9.01 -2.96 7.95
C LEU A 176 -8.67 -2.18 6.68
N GLY A 177 -7.73 -1.24 6.72
CA GLY A 177 -7.21 -0.57 5.52
C GLY A 177 -6.57 -1.55 4.53
N GLY A 178 -5.84 -2.57 5.01
CA GLY A 178 -5.32 -3.63 4.14
C GLY A 178 -6.43 -4.41 3.42
N ILE A 179 -7.53 -4.74 4.13
CA ILE A 179 -8.71 -5.37 3.52
C ILE A 179 -9.38 -4.39 2.53
N GLY A 180 -9.42 -3.10 2.87
CA GLY A 180 -9.89 -2.00 2.03
C GLY A 180 -9.18 -1.97 0.68
N CYS A 181 -7.84 -1.95 0.67
CA CYS A 181 -7.03 -1.98 -0.55
C CYS A 181 -7.38 -3.17 -1.47
N PHE A 182 -7.57 -4.36 -0.90
CA PHE A 182 -7.88 -5.56 -1.69
C PHE A 182 -9.29 -5.49 -2.27
N ILE A 183 -10.29 -5.19 -1.44
CA ILE A 183 -11.69 -5.08 -1.88
C ILE A 183 -11.82 -3.92 -2.88
N GLY A 184 -11.21 -2.78 -2.60
CA GLY A 184 -11.14 -1.62 -3.48
C GLY A 184 -10.56 -1.97 -4.85
N GLY A 185 -9.47 -2.73 -4.90
CA GLY A 185 -8.89 -3.23 -6.16
C GLY A 185 -9.84 -4.12 -6.96
N VAL A 186 -10.52 -5.07 -6.30
CA VAL A 186 -11.50 -5.98 -6.94
C VAL A 186 -12.75 -5.23 -7.40
N VAL A 187 -13.29 -4.33 -6.58
CA VAL A 187 -14.44 -3.48 -6.91
C VAL A 187 -14.10 -2.56 -8.06
N ALA A 188 -12.92 -1.93 -8.05
CA ALA A 188 -12.43 -1.11 -9.14
C ALA A 188 -12.34 -1.89 -10.45
N ARG A 189 -11.86 -3.15 -10.43
CA ARG A 189 -11.86 -4.02 -11.61
C ARG A 189 -13.28 -4.29 -12.12
N ARG A 190 -14.22 -4.68 -11.25
CA ARG A 190 -15.61 -4.99 -11.63
C ARG A 190 -16.36 -3.78 -12.19
N MET A 191 -16.19 -2.61 -11.57
CA MET A 191 -16.81 -1.37 -12.04
C MET A 191 -16.17 -0.87 -13.34
N SER A 192 -14.86 -1.01 -13.48
CA SER A 192 -14.14 -0.68 -14.72
C SER A 192 -14.56 -1.56 -15.89
N ALA A 193 -14.85 -2.85 -15.65
CA ALA A 193 -15.31 -3.77 -16.69
C ALA A 193 -16.74 -3.48 -17.18
N LYS A 194 -17.58 -2.87 -16.33
CA LYS A 194 -18.98 -2.53 -16.67
C LYS A 194 -19.16 -1.09 -17.16
N SER A 195 -18.18 -0.21 -16.94
CA SER A 195 -18.29 1.21 -17.26
C SER A 195 -17.73 1.54 -18.64
N THR A 196 -18.43 2.37 -19.40
CA THR A 196 -17.96 2.94 -20.67
C THR A 196 -16.78 3.90 -20.51
N SER A 197 -16.38 4.28 -19.28
CA SER A 197 -15.27 5.19 -19.04
C SER A 197 -14.47 4.82 -17.78
N LEU A 198 -13.26 4.27 -18.00
CA LEU A 198 -12.33 3.83 -16.95
C LEU A 198 -12.01 4.95 -15.94
N SER A 199 -11.78 6.18 -16.44
CA SER A 199 -11.46 7.33 -15.59
C SER A 199 -12.63 7.75 -14.69
N ARG A 200 -13.88 7.61 -15.15
CA ARG A 200 -15.04 7.97 -14.33
C ARG A 200 -15.26 6.95 -13.23
N ALA A 201 -15.20 5.66 -13.57
CA ALA A 201 -15.33 4.58 -12.59
C ALA A 201 -14.32 4.74 -11.43
N ARG A 202 -13.04 4.96 -11.73
CA ARG A 202 -11.99 5.15 -10.71
C ARG A 202 -12.21 6.39 -9.85
N ARG A 203 -12.61 7.52 -10.45
CA ARG A 203 -12.90 8.76 -9.70
C ARG A 203 -14.09 8.60 -8.77
N THR A 204 -15.17 7.96 -9.23
CA THR A 204 -16.36 7.74 -8.40
C THR A 204 -16.04 6.86 -7.19
N ILE A 205 -15.25 5.81 -7.35
CA ILE A 205 -14.82 4.95 -6.23
C ILE A 205 -14.01 5.77 -5.23
N GLY A 206 -13.02 6.54 -5.69
CA GLY A 206 -12.20 7.36 -4.80
C GLY A 206 -13.01 8.42 -4.03
N VAL A 207 -13.96 9.09 -4.69
CA VAL A 207 -14.82 10.10 -4.04
C VAL A 207 -15.76 9.44 -3.02
N LEU A 208 -16.41 8.34 -3.37
CA LEU A 208 -17.30 7.63 -2.45
C LEU A 208 -16.55 7.07 -1.24
N GLY A 209 -15.36 6.49 -1.46
CA GLY A 209 -14.49 6.01 -0.40
C GLY A 209 -14.07 7.13 0.55
N MET A 210 -13.59 8.26 0.02
CA MET A 210 -13.20 9.40 0.85
C MET A 210 -14.36 10.04 1.62
N LEU A 211 -15.54 10.15 1.01
CA LEU A 211 -16.73 10.67 1.70
C LEU A 211 -17.17 9.72 2.82
N ALA A 212 -17.14 8.40 2.58
CA ALA A 212 -17.43 7.41 3.60
C ALA A 212 -16.38 7.45 4.73
N ALA A 213 -15.09 7.54 4.41
CA ALA A 213 -14.01 7.65 5.38
C ALA A 213 -14.14 8.93 6.25
N GLY A 214 -14.44 10.07 5.63
CA GLY A 214 -14.70 11.33 6.33
C GLY A 214 -15.93 11.26 7.23
N GLY A 215 -17.02 10.66 6.75
CA GLY A 215 -18.22 10.41 7.55
C GLY A 215 -17.94 9.54 8.78
N MET A 216 -17.11 8.50 8.63
CA MET A 216 -16.72 7.62 9.73
C MET A 216 -15.82 8.33 10.78
N ILE A 217 -14.95 9.25 10.36
CA ILE A 217 -14.16 10.07 11.28
C ILE A 217 -15.07 11.01 12.08
N ILE A 218 -16.03 11.67 11.41
CA ILE A 218 -17.00 12.53 12.09
C ILE A 218 -17.81 11.70 13.09
N LEU A 219 -18.30 10.53 12.67
CA LEU A 219 -19.02 9.62 13.56
C LEU A 219 -18.18 9.25 14.80
N ALA A 220 -16.89 8.95 14.61
CA ALA A 220 -15.99 8.63 15.72
C ALA A 220 -15.90 9.76 16.76
N THR A 221 -15.95 11.02 16.35
CA THR A 221 -15.95 12.18 17.28
C THR A 221 -17.25 12.37 18.06
N THR A 222 -18.36 11.80 17.59
CA THR A 222 -19.67 11.91 18.26
C THR A 222 -19.96 10.75 19.21
N LEU A 223 -19.17 9.68 19.15
CA LEU A 223 -19.37 8.48 19.94
C LEU A 223 -18.71 8.63 21.32
N ASN A 224 -19.52 8.55 22.37
CA ASN A 224 -19.04 8.62 23.75
C ASN A 224 -18.33 7.34 24.24
N ASN A 225 -18.46 6.23 23.50
CA ASN A 225 -17.85 4.96 23.87
C ASN A 225 -16.54 4.76 23.07
N PRO A 226 -15.39 4.64 23.76
CA PRO A 226 -14.08 4.46 23.13
C PRO A 226 -14.00 3.32 22.11
N THR A 227 -14.61 2.17 22.41
CA THR A 227 -14.54 0.99 21.54
C THR A 227 -15.28 1.23 20.22
N TYR A 228 -16.45 1.87 20.26
CA TYR A 228 -17.20 2.18 19.04
C TYR A 228 -16.55 3.28 18.21
N ALA A 229 -15.92 4.28 18.85
CA ALA A 229 -15.13 5.30 18.16
C ALA A 229 -13.94 4.68 17.41
N MET A 230 -13.25 3.72 18.05
CA MET A 230 -12.14 2.97 17.42
C MET A 230 -12.59 2.09 16.27
N LEU A 231 -13.74 1.43 16.39
CA LEU A 231 -14.33 0.66 15.28
C LEU A 231 -14.65 1.58 14.09
N ALA A 232 -15.24 2.74 14.33
CA ALA A 232 -15.53 3.72 13.29
C ALA A 232 -14.25 4.22 12.59
N LEU A 233 -13.19 4.51 13.36
CA LEU A 233 -11.87 4.86 12.80
C LEU A 233 -11.24 3.70 12.01
N GLY A 234 -11.45 2.46 12.45
CA GLY A 234 -11.07 1.26 11.71
C GLY A 234 -11.75 1.18 10.34
N PHE A 235 -13.07 1.40 10.29
CA PHE A 235 -13.81 1.46 9.03
C PHE A 235 -13.45 2.67 8.18
N SER A 236 -13.07 3.80 8.79
CA SER A 236 -12.51 4.92 8.03
C SER A 236 -11.22 4.52 7.32
N GLY A 237 -10.35 3.76 7.99
CA GLY A 237 -9.18 3.13 7.37
C GLY A 237 -9.55 2.26 6.16
N PHE A 238 -10.58 1.42 6.29
CA PHE A 238 -11.10 0.59 5.20
C PHE A 238 -11.60 1.38 3.98
N PHE A 239 -12.31 2.48 4.19
CA PHE A 239 -12.86 3.27 3.07
C PHE A 239 -11.85 4.22 2.42
N ASN A 240 -10.79 4.57 3.16
CA ASN A 240 -9.75 5.47 2.69
C ASN A 240 -8.73 4.76 1.80
N ASP A 241 -8.44 3.49 2.08
CA ASP A 241 -7.45 2.62 1.42
C ASP A 241 -8.06 1.73 0.31
#